data_AF-A0A8B6X518-F1
#
_entry.id   AF-A0A8B6X518-F1
#
_cell.length_a   1.000
_cell.length_b   1.000
_cell.length_c   1.000
_cell.angle_alpha   90.00
_cell.angle_beta   90.00
_cell.angle_gamma   90.00
#
_symmetry.space_group_name_H-M   'P 1'
#
loop_
_entity.id
_entity.type
_entity.pdbx_description
1 polymer ?
#
loop_
_entity_poly.entity_id
_entity_poly.type
_entity_poly.pdbx_seq_one_letter_code
_entity_poly.pdbx_strand_id
1 'polypeptide(L)'
;MKKMLIAGLAGACLSLPVLAQPLAAAAGVLGTLDPVSGVFVPLRPKVQPAVVAGTTPVAGRISVVIHVTLKSTVPLDKPIYCTVKAAVSEVDANLNPTSYEESASAFATRNSAATATCKVQIPYQWTLSSPGSDYVVSDYTVSSTVGTAALDSRVVKGSFNPFAVPASGQITNQSITIAF
;
A
#
# COMPACT_ATOMS: atom_id res chain seq x y z
N MET A 1 5.94 67.37 27.56
CA MET A 1 5.85 68.50 26.60
C MET A 1 6.88 68.30 25.49
N LYS A 2 6.43 68.36 24.22
CA LYS A 2 7.20 68.72 23.01
C LYS A 2 8.41 67.84 22.63
N LYS A 3 8.24 67.02 21.57
CA LYS A 3 8.56 67.47 20.19
C LYS A 3 8.12 66.43 19.14
N MET A 4 7.26 66.94 18.27
CA MET A 4 6.79 66.44 16.98
C MET A 4 7.99 66.27 16.03
N LEU A 5 8.08 65.15 15.30
CA LEU A 5 8.98 65.04 14.14
C LEU A 5 8.16 64.77 12.87
N ILE A 6 8.52 65.53 11.84
CA ILE A 6 7.82 65.81 10.60
C ILE A 6 8.13 64.70 9.59
N ALA A 7 7.10 64.09 9.01
CA ALA A 7 7.22 63.17 7.88
C ALA A 7 7.18 63.97 6.57
N GLY A 8 8.32 64.04 5.88
CA GLY A 8 8.48 64.67 4.57
C GLY A 8 8.35 63.65 3.44
N LEU A 9 7.41 63.91 2.53
CA LEU A 9 7.24 63.27 1.23
C LEU A 9 8.46 63.58 0.34
N ALA A 10 9.07 62.55 -0.26
CA ALA A 10 9.95 62.72 -1.41
C ALA A 10 9.71 61.57 -2.40
N GLY A 11 9.04 61.92 -3.51
CA GLY A 11 8.86 61.04 -4.65
C GLY A 11 10.17 60.86 -5.41
N ALA A 12 10.51 59.61 -5.71
CA ALA A 12 11.54 59.25 -6.67
C ALA A 12 10.90 58.35 -7.75
N CYS A 13 10.74 58.92 -8.94
CA CYS A 13 10.32 58.19 -10.13
C CYS A 13 11.52 57.36 -10.62
N LEU A 14 11.53 56.06 -10.31
CA LEU A 14 12.58 55.14 -10.75
C LEU A 14 12.24 54.65 -12.17
N SER A 15 12.89 55.23 -13.18
CA SER A 15 12.92 54.70 -14.54
C SER A 15 13.78 53.43 -14.56
N LEU A 16 13.14 52.26 -14.72
CA LEU A 16 13.82 50.98 -14.89
C LEU A 16 14.45 50.91 -16.31
N PRO A 17 15.72 50.52 -16.45
CA PRO A 17 16.28 50.19 -17.76
C PRO A 17 15.70 48.86 -18.24
N VAL A 18 15.10 48.87 -19.43
CA VAL A 18 14.74 47.64 -20.17
C VAL A 18 16.04 46.96 -20.58
N LEU A 19 16.39 45.89 -19.87
CA LEU A 19 17.48 44.99 -20.27
C LEU A 19 17.01 44.18 -21.48
N ALA A 20 17.65 44.42 -22.63
CA ALA A 20 17.50 43.57 -23.80
C ALA A 20 17.98 42.16 -23.45
N GLN A 21 17.07 41.20 -23.39
CA GLN A 21 17.41 39.80 -23.21
C GLN A 21 18.10 39.30 -24.50
N PRO A 22 19.30 38.69 -24.43
CA PRO A 22 19.86 38.01 -25.58
C PRO A 22 18.91 36.87 -25.97
N LEU A 23 18.50 36.86 -27.24
CA LEU A 23 17.73 35.75 -27.80
C LEU A 23 18.59 34.49 -27.62
N ALA A 24 18.17 33.59 -26.73
CA ALA A 24 18.82 32.31 -26.56
C ALA A 24 18.85 31.63 -27.94
N ALA A 25 20.04 31.22 -28.39
CA ALA A 25 20.19 30.49 -29.64
C ALA A 25 19.23 29.28 -29.60
N ALA A 26 18.22 29.29 -30.47
CA ALA A 26 17.28 28.19 -30.56
C ALA A 26 18.08 26.90 -30.86
N ALA A 27 17.90 25.88 -30.03
CA ALA A 27 18.50 24.57 -30.27
C ALA A 27 18.08 24.09 -31.68
N GLY A 28 19.06 23.79 -32.53
CA GLY A 28 18.79 23.34 -33.89
C GLY A 28 17.99 22.03 -33.90
N VAL A 29 17.02 21.93 -34.79
CA VAL A 29 16.24 20.70 -35.01
C VAL A 29 17.08 19.76 -35.87
N LEU A 30 17.38 18.55 -35.37
CA LEU A 30 18.05 17.52 -36.16
C LEU A 30 17.09 16.97 -37.22
N GLY A 31 17.60 16.69 -38.41
CA GLY A 31 16.82 16.15 -39.52
C GLY A 31 17.68 15.90 -40.75
N THR A 32 17.04 15.51 -41.84
CA THR A 32 17.69 15.28 -43.12
C THR A 32 17.09 16.20 -44.16
N LEU A 33 17.93 16.83 -44.98
CA LEU A 33 17.49 17.58 -46.15
C LEU A 33 17.29 16.60 -47.32
N ASP A 34 16.09 16.57 -47.90
CA ASP A 34 15.85 15.81 -49.12
C ASP A 34 16.50 16.53 -50.32
N PRO A 35 17.48 15.92 -51.02
CA PRO A 35 18.21 16.57 -52.11
C PRO A 35 17.37 16.78 -53.38
N VAL A 36 16.23 16.09 -53.53
CA VAL A 36 15.38 16.20 -54.73
C VAL A 36 14.33 17.28 -54.55
N SER A 37 13.69 17.34 -53.38
CA SER A 37 12.63 18.31 -53.10
C SER A 37 13.11 19.57 -52.38
N GLY A 38 14.32 19.57 -51.81
CA GLY A 38 14.86 20.65 -50.98
C GLY A 38 14.15 20.81 -49.64
N VAL A 39 13.24 19.90 -49.28
CA VAL A 39 12.48 19.97 -48.02
C VAL A 39 13.32 19.38 -46.88
N PHE A 40 13.43 20.15 -45.80
CA PHE A 40 13.99 19.64 -44.56
C PHE A 40 12.97 18.75 -43.84
N VAL A 41 13.35 17.50 -43.60
CA VAL A 41 12.53 16.54 -42.87
C VAL A 41 13.12 16.38 -41.46
N PRO A 42 12.45 16.89 -40.41
CA PRO A 42 12.92 16.70 -39.04
C PRO A 42 13.01 15.21 -38.69
N LEU A 43 14.09 14.84 -37.99
CA LEU A 43 14.20 13.53 -37.36
C LEU A 43 13.10 13.44 -36.31
N ARG A 44 12.08 12.63 -36.58
CA ARG A 44 11.07 12.32 -35.58
C ARG A 44 11.73 11.48 -34.50
N PRO A 45 11.66 11.88 -33.22
CA PRO A 45 12.06 11.00 -32.14
C PRO A 45 11.37 9.65 -32.33
N LYS A 46 12.15 8.57 -32.37
CA LYS A 46 11.57 7.24 -32.35
C LYS A 46 10.83 7.14 -31.02
N VAL A 47 9.50 7.08 -31.06
CA VAL A 47 8.70 6.78 -29.87
C VAL A 47 9.14 5.41 -29.43
N GLN A 48 9.93 5.36 -28.35
CA GLN A 48 10.26 4.10 -27.70
C GLN A 48 8.92 3.47 -27.32
N PRO A 49 8.65 2.21 -27.71
CA PRO A 49 7.50 1.50 -27.18
C PRO A 49 7.53 1.63 -25.65
N ALA A 50 6.41 1.99 -25.05
CA ALA A 50 6.32 2.02 -23.60
C ALA A 50 6.82 0.67 -23.07
N VAL A 51 7.84 0.70 -22.20
CA VAL A 51 8.31 -0.51 -21.54
C VAL A 51 7.13 -0.98 -20.69
N VAL A 52 6.49 -2.08 -21.10
CA VAL A 52 5.47 -2.72 -20.28
C VAL A 52 6.17 -3.11 -18.99
N ALA A 53 5.79 -2.49 -17.88
CA ALA A 53 6.27 -2.88 -16.57
C ALA A 53 5.94 -4.37 -16.38
N GLY A 54 6.96 -5.19 -16.23
CA GLY A 54 6.79 -6.62 -16.05
C GLY A 54 6.13 -6.88 -14.70
N THR A 55 5.06 -7.67 -14.69
CA THR A 55 4.49 -8.21 -13.46
C THR A 55 5.13 -9.54 -13.11
N THR A 56 5.32 -9.82 -11.83
CA THR A 56 5.91 -11.05 -11.30
C THR A 56 4.85 -11.83 -10.51
N PRO A 57 4.53 -13.07 -10.90
CA PRO A 57 3.67 -13.92 -10.09
C PRO A 57 4.41 -14.38 -8.82
N VAL A 58 3.80 -14.16 -7.66
CA VAL A 58 4.27 -14.61 -6.35
C VAL A 58 3.20 -15.46 -5.73
N ALA A 59 3.55 -16.68 -5.32
CA ALA A 59 2.64 -17.59 -4.64
C ALA A 59 3.28 -18.12 -3.37
N GLY A 60 2.47 -18.43 -2.36
CA GLY A 60 2.98 -18.96 -1.10
C GLY A 60 1.89 -19.24 -0.09
N ARG A 61 2.27 -19.28 1.18
CA ARG A 61 1.32 -19.50 2.28
C ARG A 61 1.65 -18.63 3.48
N ILE A 62 0.64 -17.96 4.02
CA ILE A 62 0.73 -17.27 5.30
C ILE A 62 0.14 -18.19 6.37
N SER A 63 0.94 -18.54 7.37
CA SER A 63 0.54 -19.39 8.49
C SER A 63 0.41 -18.55 9.75
N VAL A 64 -0.81 -18.40 10.25
CA VAL A 64 -1.12 -17.56 11.41
C VAL A 64 -1.54 -18.42 12.59
N VAL A 65 -0.91 -18.17 13.74
CA VAL A 65 -1.27 -18.80 15.02
C VAL A 65 -1.84 -17.73 15.95
N ILE A 66 -3.11 -17.86 16.32
CA ILE A 66 -3.74 -16.96 17.28
C ILE A 66 -3.93 -17.72 18.59
N HIS A 67 -3.21 -17.30 19.62
CA HIS A 67 -3.38 -17.78 20.99
C HIS A 67 -4.49 -16.99 21.67
N VAL A 68 -5.50 -17.69 22.13
CA VAL A 68 -6.74 -17.10 22.66
C VAL A 68 -6.81 -17.39 24.15
N THR A 69 -6.71 -16.35 24.98
CA THR A 69 -6.89 -16.45 26.45
C THR A 69 -8.34 -16.14 26.79
N LEU A 70 -9.11 -17.14 27.18
CA LEU A 70 -10.53 -17.04 27.51
C LEU A 70 -10.72 -16.43 28.90
N LYS A 71 -11.10 -15.16 28.92
CA LYS A 71 -11.63 -14.43 30.08
C LYS A 71 -13.16 -14.38 30.07
N SER A 72 -13.79 -14.51 28.90
CA SER A 72 -15.25 -14.54 28.80
C SER A 72 -15.84 -15.93 29.04
N THR A 73 -17.12 -15.99 29.41
CA THR A 73 -17.90 -17.20 29.67
C THR A 73 -18.29 -17.93 28.38
N VAL A 74 -17.35 -18.09 27.43
CA VAL A 74 -17.60 -18.87 26.22
C VAL A 74 -17.88 -20.32 26.63
N PRO A 75 -19.11 -20.83 26.47
CA PRO A 75 -19.43 -22.19 26.89
C PRO A 75 -18.55 -23.20 26.14
N LEU A 76 -18.17 -24.29 26.81
CA LEU A 76 -17.20 -25.26 26.27
C LEU A 76 -17.66 -25.91 24.97
N ASP A 77 -18.97 -26.00 24.74
CA ASP A 77 -19.60 -26.54 23.53
C ASP A 77 -19.67 -25.54 22.37
N LYS A 78 -19.37 -24.25 22.60
CA LYS A 78 -19.41 -23.23 21.55
C LYS A 78 -18.07 -23.12 20.81
N PRO A 79 -18.09 -23.17 19.47
CA PRO A 79 -16.89 -23.04 18.67
C PRO A 79 -16.41 -21.59 18.67
N ILE A 80 -15.09 -21.42 18.76
CA ILE A 80 -14.42 -20.13 18.54
C ILE A 80 -13.95 -20.13 17.09
N TYR A 81 -14.37 -19.13 16.33
CA TYR A 81 -14.08 -18.95 14.92
C TYR A 81 -13.01 -17.87 14.75
N CYS A 82 -11.95 -18.18 14.02
CA CYS A 82 -10.91 -17.24 13.67
C CYS A 82 -10.91 -17.02 12.16
N THR A 83 -10.95 -15.78 11.73
CA THR A 83 -10.77 -15.37 10.33
C THR A 83 -9.56 -14.46 10.26
N VAL A 84 -8.72 -14.69 9.27
CA VAL A 84 -7.58 -13.82 8.96
C VAL A 84 -7.68 -13.42 7.51
N LYS A 85 -7.44 -12.14 7.27
CA LYS A 85 -7.38 -11.53 5.96
C LYS A 85 -5.97 -10.99 5.74
N ALA A 86 -5.47 -11.13 4.53
CA ALA A 86 -4.18 -10.60 4.09
C ALA A 86 -4.42 -9.84 2.79
N ALA A 87 -3.87 -8.63 2.71
CA ALA A 87 -3.99 -7.77 1.55
C ALA A 87 -2.64 -7.15 1.19
N VAL A 88 -2.42 -6.98 -0.10
CA VAL A 88 -1.31 -6.20 -0.66
C VAL A 88 -1.92 -5.17 -1.59
N SER A 89 -1.49 -3.93 -1.43
CA SER A 89 -1.83 -2.84 -2.35
C SER A 89 -0.55 -2.31 -2.97
N GLU A 90 -0.54 -2.18 -4.28
CA GLU A 90 0.56 -1.59 -5.04
C GLU A 90 0.06 -0.55 -6.03
N VAL A 91 0.98 0.25 -6.55
CA VAL A 91 0.74 1.18 -7.65
C VAL A 91 1.72 0.79 -8.75
N ASP A 92 1.20 0.41 -9.92
CA ASP A 92 2.03 -0.01 -11.04
C ASP A 92 2.82 1.18 -11.65
N ALA A 93 3.70 0.90 -12.62
CA ALA A 93 4.48 1.95 -13.29
C ALA A 93 3.62 2.94 -14.10
N ASN A 94 2.37 2.59 -14.40
CA ASN A 94 1.40 3.44 -15.09
C ASN A 94 0.50 4.21 -14.09
N LEU A 95 0.82 4.17 -12.80
CA LEU A 95 0.07 4.79 -11.71
C LEU A 95 -1.32 4.18 -11.48
N ASN A 96 -1.55 2.94 -11.90
CA ASN A 96 -2.79 2.23 -11.62
C ASN A 96 -2.69 1.55 -10.24
N PRO A 97 -3.61 1.86 -9.31
CA PRO A 97 -3.67 1.13 -8.05
C PRO A 97 -4.23 -0.28 -8.28
N THR A 98 -3.56 -1.27 -7.72
CA THR A 98 -4.01 -2.67 -7.70
C THR A 98 -4.00 -3.18 -6.27
N SER A 99 -5.03 -3.91 -5.87
CA SER A 99 -5.11 -4.55 -4.56
C SER A 99 -5.45 -6.03 -4.70
N TYR A 100 -4.72 -6.86 -3.98
CA TYR A 100 -4.97 -8.27 -3.82
C TYR A 100 -5.41 -8.56 -2.40
N GLU A 101 -6.37 -9.46 -2.24
CA GLU A 101 -6.92 -9.84 -0.94
C GLU A 101 -7.16 -11.33 -0.91
N GLU A 102 -6.70 -11.96 0.18
CA GLU A 102 -6.93 -13.36 0.47
C GLU A 102 -7.45 -13.48 1.90
N SER A 103 -8.32 -14.46 2.15
CA SER A 103 -8.80 -14.73 3.50
C SER A 103 -8.93 -16.22 3.75
N ALA A 104 -8.72 -16.61 4.99
CA ALA A 104 -9.00 -17.97 5.44
C ALA A 104 -9.53 -17.96 6.87
N SER A 105 -10.21 -19.04 7.21
CA SER A 105 -10.80 -19.19 8.53
C SER A 105 -10.55 -20.58 9.10
N ALA A 106 -10.50 -20.67 10.42
CA ALA A 106 -10.35 -21.93 11.13
C ALA A 106 -11.10 -21.89 12.46
N PHE A 107 -11.53 -23.06 12.93
CA PHE A 107 -11.98 -23.22 14.31
C PHE A 107 -10.79 -23.30 15.25
N ALA A 108 -10.93 -22.70 16.43
CA ALA A 108 -9.95 -22.84 17.49
C ALA A 108 -9.98 -24.24 18.08
N THR A 109 -8.81 -24.82 18.32
CA THR A 109 -8.66 -25.95 19.22
C THR A 109 -8.62 -25.44 20.65
N ARG A 110 -9.55 -25.86 21.51
CA ARG A 110 -9.48 -25.59 22.95
C ARG A 110 -8.36 -26.44 23.56
N ASN A 111 -7.38 -25.78 24.18
CA ASN A 111 -6.29 -26.45 24.86
C ASN A 111 -6.59 -26.64 26.35
N SER A 112 -7.41 -25.75 26.93
CA SER A 112 -7.89 -25.82 28.31
C SER A 112 -9.21 -25.07 28.46
N ALA A 113 -9.77 -25.02 29.67
CA ALA A 113 -10.92 -24.18 30.00
C ALA A 113 -10.63 -22.67 29.80
N ALA A 114 -9.35 -22.26 29.90
CA ALA A 114 -8.93 -20.86 29.83
C ALA A 114 -8.19 -20.51 28.53
N THR A 115 -7.88 -21.48 27.66
CA THR A 115 -7.06 -21.22 26.46
C THR A 115 -7.54 -22.01 25.25
N ALA A 116 -7.48 -21.33 24.10
CA ALA A 116 -7.70 -21.94 22.78
C ALA A 116 -6.62 -21.46 21.80
N THR A 117 -6.48 -22.16 20.67
CA THR A 117 -5.53 -21.80 19.63
C THR A 117 -6.15 -21.97 18.26
N CYS A 118 -6.08 -20.93 17.44
CA CYS A 118 -6.42 -21.00 16.02
C CYS A 118 -5.15 -21.13 15.20
N LYS A 119 -5.16 -22.05 14.23
CA LYS A 119 -4.12 -22.16 13.21
C LYS A 119 -4.78 -21.91 11.86
N VAL A 120 -4.57 -20.72 11.31
CA VAL A 120 -5.15 -20.29 10.03
C VAL A 120 -4.06 -20.33 8.97
N GLN A 121 -4.36 -20.94 7.83
CA GLN A 121 -3.45 -21.00 6.69
C GLN A 121 -4.09 -20.33 5.49
N ILE A 122 -3.46 -19.28 4.97
CA ILE A 122 -3.90 -18.53 3.80
C ILE A 122 -2.95 -18.87 2.65
N PRO A 123 -3.32 -19.76 1.72
CA PRO A 123 -2.62 -19.83 0.44
C PRO A 123 -2.88 -18.53 -0.33
N TYR A 124 -1.87 -18.01 -1.02
CA TYR A 124 -2.02 -16.80 -1.84
C TYR A 124 -1.33 -16.96 -3.18
N GLN A 125 -1.83 -16.24 -4.18
CA GLN A 125 -1.20 -16.09 -5.48
C GLN A 125 -1.50 -14.69 -6.04
N TRP A 126 -0.48 -13.85 -6.12
CA TRP A 126 -0.58 -12.45 -6.56
C TRP A 126 0.33 -12.19 -7.75
N THR A 127 -0.03 -11.25 -8.61
CA THR A 127 0.77 -10.85 -9.77
C THR A 127 1.20 -9.40 -9.57
N LEU A 128 2.37 -9.21 -8.96
CA LEU A 128 2.82 -7.92 -8.45
C LEU A 128 3.83 -7.27 -9.40
N SER A 129 3.75 -5.96 -9.55
CA SER A 129 4.70 -5.14 -10.31
C SER A 129 6.03 -5.00 -9.57
N SER A 130 6.00 -4.89 -8.24
CA SER A 130 7.19 -4.66 -7.42
C SER A 130 7.22 -5.46 -6.11
N PRO A 131 7.18 -6.82 -6.18
CA PRO A 131 7.04 -7.64 -4.98
C PRO A 131 8.14 -7.43 -3.93
N GLY A 132 9.33 -6.97 -4.33
CA GLY A 132 10.43 -6.70 -3.40
C GLY A 132 10.25 -5.46 -2.51
N SER A 133 9.36 -4.55 -2.86
CA SER A 133 9.07 -3.32 -2.09
C SER A 133 7.67 -3.31 -1.46
N ASP A 134 6.82 -4.27 -1.83
CA ASP A 134 5.44 -4.31 -1.36
C ASP A 134 5.34 -4.94 0.04
N TYR A 135 4.29 -4.53 0.77
CA TYR A 135 4.00 -5.02 2.11
C TYR A 135 2.61 -5.65 2.17
N VAL A 136 2.53 -6.76 2.89
CA VAL A 136 1.28 -7.40 3.27
C VAL A 136 0.76 -6.74 4.55
N VAL A 137 -0.48 -6.27 4.49
CA VAL A 137 -1.26 -5.86 5.65
C VAL A 137 -2.21 -7.00 5.99
N SER A 138 -2.30 -7.37 7.26
CA SER A 138 -3.16 -8.47 7.68
C SER A 138 -3.97 -8.09 8.92
N ASP A 139 -5.25 -8.44 8.86
CA ASP A 139 -6.20 -8.29 9.96
C ASP A 139 -6.77 -9.65 10.38
N TYR A 140 -7.22 -9.71 11.63
CA TYR A 140 -7.89 -10.87 12.17
C TYR A 140 -9.20 -10.50 12.84
N THR A 141 -10.14 -11.43 12.79
CA THR A 141 -11.38 -11.41 13.55
C THR A 141 -11.53 -12.74 14.27
N VAL A 142 -11.71 -12.71 15.58
CA VAL A 142 -12.06 -13.87 16.40
C VAL A 142 -13.47 -13.68 16.91
N SER A 143 -14.34 -14.67 16.75
CA SER A 143 -15.74 -14.60 17.19
C SER A 143 -16.21 -15.91 17.81
N SER A 144 -17.18 -15.80 18.72
CA SER A 144 -17.90 -16.94 19.29
C SER A 144 -19.24 -16.47 19.84
N THR A 145 -20.22 -17.36 19.88
CA THR A 145 -21.42 -17.15 20.71
C THR A 145 -21.00 -17.24 22.19
N VAL A 146 -21.48 -16.31 23.01
CA VAL A 146 -21.32 -16.32 24.48
C VAL A 146 -22.67 -16.62 25.09
N GLY A 147 -22.76 -17.51 26.09
CA GLY A 147 -24.06 -17.88 26.69
C GLY A 147 -24.92 -18.84 25.87
N THR A 148 -26.21 -18.93 26.23
CA THR A 148 -27.18 -19.91 25.69
C THR A 148 -28.07 -19.34 24.59
N ALA A 149 -28.17 -18.02 24.46
CA ALA A 149 -28.92 -17.35 23.42
C ALA A 149 -28.08 -17.19 22.15
N ALA A 150 -28.66 -17.44 20.98
CA ALA A 150 -27.96 -17.36 19.70
C ALA A 150 -27.45 -15.94 19.33
N LEU A 151 -27.99 -14.90 19.96
CA LEU A 151 -27.66 -13.49 19.69
C LEU A 151 -26.52 -12.95 20.54
N ASP A 152 -26.18 -13.63 21.64
CA ASP A 152 -25.08 -13.23 22.49
C ASP A 152 -23.78 -13.67 21.82
N SER A 153 -23.02 -12.72 21.28
CA SER A 153 -21.76 -13.01 20.61
C SER A 153 -20.65 -12.09 21.10
N ARG A 154 -19.44 -12.62 21.11
CA ARG A 154 -18.23 -11.86 21.40
C ARG A 154 -17.35 -11.86 20.16
N VAL A 155 -16.89 -10.68 19.80
CA VAL A 155 -16.04 -10.46 18.62
C VAL A 155 -14.83 -9.62 19.03
N VAL A 156 -13.64 -10.07 18.64
CA VAL A 156 -12.38 -9.34 18.79
C VAL A 156 -11.78 -9.15 17.41
N LYS A 157 -11.38 -7.92 17.10
CA LYS A 157 -10.69 -7.58 15.86
C LYS A 157 -9.33 -6.98 16.17
N GLY A 158 -8.38 -7.15 15.27
CA GLY A 158 -7.08 -6.52 15.36
C GLY A 158 -6.29 -6.72 14.07
N SER A 159 -5.05 -6.25 14.09
CA SER A 159 -4.14 -6.35 12.95
C SER A 159 -2.79 -6.90 13.38
N PHE A 160 -2.10 -7.50 12.43
CA PHE A 160 -0.68 -7.83 12.54
C PHE A 160 0.16 -6.62 12.10
N ASN A 161 1.42 -6.61 12.53
CA ASN A 161 2.38 -5.67 11.95
C ASN A 161 2.56 -5.99 10.46
N PRO A 162 2.58 -4.98 9.58
CA PRO A 162 2.87 -5.19 8.18
C PRO A 162 4.21 -5.91 7.99
N PHE A 163 4.29 -6.79 6.99
CA PHE A 163 5.50 -7.53 6.66
C PHE A 163 5.71 -7.53 5.14
N ALA A 164 6.97 -7.60 4.70
CA ALA A 164 7.28 -7.60 3.27
C ALA A 164 6.66 -8.81 2.56
N VAL A 165 6.29 -8.65 1.28
CA VAL A 165 5.80 -9.78 0.47
C VAL A 165 6.88 -10.88 0.45
N PRO A 166 6.53 -12.12 0.85
CA PRO A 166 7.51 -13.19 0.90
C PRO A 166 7.98 -13.60 -0.50
N ALA A 167 9.19 -14.15 -0.60
CA ALA A 167 9.64 -14.77 -1.84
C ALA A 167 8.71 -15.94 -2.22
N SER A 168 8.53 -16.15 -3.53
CA SER A 168 7.66 -17.20 -4.04
C SER A 168 8.04 -18.58 -3.50
N GLY A 169 7.05 -19.37 -3.09
CA GLY A 169 7.20 -20.68 -2.45
C GLY A 169 7.47 -20.65 -0.94
N GLN A 170 7.62 -19.48 -0.32
CA GLN A 170 7.90 -19.38 1.12
C GLN A 170 6.63 -19.44 1.99
N ILE A 171 6.83 -19.86 3.24
CA ILE A 171 5.83 -19.80 4.30
C ILE A 171 6.17 -18.67 5.25
N THR A 172 5.24 -17.73 5.44
CA THR A 172 5.38 -16.67 6.43
C THR A 172 4.58 -17.01 7.67
N ASN A 173 5.25 -17.06 8.81
CA ASN A 173 4.62 -17.36 10.09
C ASN A 173 4.29 -16.06 10.85
N GLN A 174 3.05 -15.93 11.30
CA GLN A 174 2.60 -14.86 12.18
C GLN A 174 2.02 -15.47 13.45
N SER A 175 2.24 -14.82 14.59
CA SER A 175 1.69 -15.26 15.87
C SER A 175 1.24 -14.07 16.71
N ILE A 176 0.11 -14.22 17.40
CA ILE A 176 -0.37 -13.22 18.36
C ILE A 176 -1.12 -13.88 19.51
N THR A 177 -1.12 -13.21 20.66
CA THR A 177 -1.92 -13.58 21.83
C THR A 177 -2.98 -12.52 22.08
N ILE A 178 -4.23 -12.95 22.24
CA ILE A 178 -5.37 -12.06 22.51
C ILE A 178 -6.12 -12.50 23.77
N ALA A 179 -6.77 -11.53 24.42
CA ALA A 179 -7.73 -11.79 25.48
C ALA A 179 -9.15 -11.89 24.90
N PHE A 180 -9.72 -13.09 24.98
CA PHE A 180 -11.04 -13.42 24.44
C PHE A 180 -12.10 -13.75 25.52
#